data_AF-A0A3E4Q4H9-F1
#
_entry.id   AF-A0A3E4Q4H9-F1
#
_cell.length_a   1.000
_cell.length_b   1.000
_cell.length_c   1.000
_cell.angle_alpha   90.00
_cell.angle_beta   90.00
_cell.angle_gamma   90.00
#
_symmetry.space_group_name_H-M   'P 1'
#
loop_
_entity.id
_entity.type
_entity.pdbx_description
1 polymer ?
#
loop_
_entity_poly.entity_id
_entity_poly.type
_entity_poly.pdbx_seq_one_letter_code
_entity_poly.pdbx_strand_id
1 'polypeptide(L)'
;MGKYDYIKNGNLLYWNDPDNGKSNGEYKVISAPEEVDSDSIILISSGASEAEVFASELSPIPTPRSYKEEFRKWRAEREAEGMEFFNRLSEVMETDIDLAVGDMVAFTNDYGVVFGPKEILAFRKPWNGGRCVYIDSDAYWFPDRPNQLTILSKGGVK
;
A
#
# COMPACT_ATOMS: atom_id res chain seq x y z
N MET A 1 8.19 -9.92 -16.86
CA MET A 1 7.42 -10.50 -15.76
C MET A 1 6.52 -11.57 -16.35
N GLY A 2 6.70 -12.81 -15.92
CA GLY A 2 5.82 -13.92 -16.23
C GLY A 2 4.46 -13.74 -15.55
N LYS A 3 3.43 -14.41 -16.10
CA LYS A 3 2.04 -14.28 -15.65
C LYS A 3 1.87 -14.59 -14.16
N TYR A 4 2.69 -15.48 -13.60
CA TYR A 4 2.57 -15.98 -12.23
C TYR A 4 3.73 -15.55 -11.32
N ASP A 5 4.54 -14.55 -11.70
CA ASP A 5 5.70 -14.09 -10.91
C ASP A 5 5.35 -13.62 -9.48
N TYR A 6 4.07 -13.37 -9.19
CA TYR A 6 3.59 -13.00 -7.86
C TYR A 6 3.38 -14.20 -6.93
N ILE A 7 3.34 -15.43 -7.45
CA ILE A 7 3.20 -16.67 -6.67
C ILE A 7 4.58 -17.09 -6.20
N LYS A 8 4.93 -16.72 -4.95
CA LYS A 8 6.18 -17.11 -4.29
C LYS A 8 5.91 -17.46 -2.84
N ASN A 9 6.63 -18.42 -2.28
CA ASN A 9 6.51 -18.80 -0.88
C ASN A 9 6.61 -17.58 0.03
N GLY A 10 5.61 -17.41 0.89
CA GLY A 10 5.50 -16.27 1.81
C GLY A 10 4.72 -15.07 1.27
N ASN A 11 4.46 -14.97 -0.03
CA ASN A 11 3.67 -13.88 -0.60
C ASN A 11 2.20 -13.99 -0.22
N LEU A 12 1.54 -12.84 -0.09
CA LEU A 12 0.10 -12.74 0.00
C LEU A 12 -0.51 -12.58 -1.41
N LEU A 13 -1.62 -13.26 -1.64
CA LEU A 13 -2.38 -13.25 -2.90
C LEU A 13 -3.87 -13.36 -2.63
N TYR A 14 -4.69 -13.18 -3.66
CA TYR A 14 -6.13 -13.35 -3.58
C TYR A 14 -6.54 -14.65 -4.25
N TRP A 15 -7.28 -15.51 -3.54
CA TRP A 15 -7.90 -16.70 -4.12
C TRP A 15 -9.31 -16.38 -4.59
N ASN A 16 -9.60 -16.67 -5.85
CA ASN A 16 -10.94 -16.65 -6.42
C ASN A 16 -11.51 -18.07 -6.35
N ASP A 17 -12.13 -18.38 -5.22
CA ASP A 17 -12.78 -19.66 -4.95
C ASP A 17 -13.83 -19.97 -6.03
N PRO A 18 -13.66 -21.06 -6.80
CA PRO A 18 -14.62 -21.45 -7.84
C PRO A 18 -15.97 -21.89 -7.26
N ASP A 19 -16.06 -22.24 -5.97
CA ASP A 19 -17.27 -22.71 -5.30
C ASP A 19 -18.15 -21.56 -4.81
N ASN A 20 -18.68 -20.79 -5.77
CA ASN A 20 -19.51 -19.61 -5.56
C ASN A 20 -18.84 -18.50 -4.71
N GLY A 21 -17.50 -18.48 -4.65
CA GLY A 21 -16.74 -17.44 -3.97
C GLY A 21 -16.88 -17.43 -2.45
N LYS A 22 -17.31 -18.54 -1.82
CA LYS A 22 -17.51 -18.61 -0.37
C LYS A 22 -16.21 -18.45 0.42
N SER A 23 -15.10 -18.90 -0.15
CA SER A 23 -13.78 -18.90 0.45
C SER A 23 -12.87 -17.85 -0.18
N ASN A 24 -13.42 -16.96 -1.01
CA ASN A 24 -12.71 -15.83 -1.59
C ASN A 24 -12.00 -15.04 -0.50
N GLY A 25 -10.74 -14.68 -0.74
CA GLY A 25 -10.03 -13.84 0.20
C GLY A 25 -8.53 -13.83 0.00
N GLU A 26 -7.87 -13.19 0.97
CA GLU A 26 -6.42 -13.08 1.02
C GLU A 26 -5.81 -14.30 1.70
N TYR A 27 -4.88 -14.94 1.00
CA TYR A 27 -4.15 -16.09 1.51
C TYR A 27 -2.65 -15.92 1.29
N LYS A 28 -1.88 -16.55 2.17
CA LYS A 28 -0.42 -16.63 2.08
C LYS A 28 -0.02 -17.90 1.34
N VAL A 29 0.92 -17.80 0.41
CA VAL A 29 1.54 -18.97 -0.23
C VAL A 29 2.42 -19.70 0.78
N ILE A 30 2.12 -20.96 1.02
CA ILE A 30 2.91 -21.85 1.87
C ILE A 30 3.91 -22.65 1.02
N SER A 31 3.47 -23.13 -0.14
CA SER A 31 4.30 -23.91 -1.07
C SER A 31 3.91 -23.65 -2.52
N ALA A 32 4.90 -23.49 -3.39
CA ALA A 32 4.77 -23.37 -4.84
C ALA A 32 5.96 -24.07 -5.53
N PRO A 33 5.77 -24.60 -6.75
CA PRO A 33 6.88 -25.11 -7.58
C PRO A 33 7.82 -23.98 -8.03
N GLU A 34 9.02 -24.36 -8.47
CA GLU A 34 10.04 -23.40 -8.94
C GLU A 34 9.60 -22.66 -10.23
N GLU A 35 8.98 -23.40 -11.15
CA GLU A 35 8.32 -22.86 -12.34
C GLU A 35 6.81 -23.03 -12.18
N VAL A 36 6.05 -21.94 -12.39
CA VAL A 36 4.61 -21.90 -12.16
C VAL A 36 3.86 -21.72 -13.47
N ASP A 37 3.02 -22.69 -13.78
CA ASP A 37 2.07 -22.71 -14.89
C ASP A 37 0.61 -22.68 -14.38
N SER A 38 -0.36 -22.57 -15.28
CA SER A 38 -1.79 -22.37 -14.91
C SER A 38 -2.40 -23.48 -14.05
N ASP A 39 -1.95 -24.71 -14.24
CA ASP A 39 -2.39 -25.94 -13.57
C ASP A 39 -1.44 -26.36 -12.44
N SER A 40 -0.44 -25.53 -12.12
CA SER A 40 0.40 -25.74 -10.94
C SER A 40 -0.43 -25.67 -9.66
N ILE A 41 -0.21 -26.63 -8.77
CA ILE A 41 -0.87 -26.71 -7.46
C ILE A 41 -0.08 -25.86 -6.46
N ILE A 42 -0.77 -24.92 -5.83
CA ILE A 42 -0.23 -24.00 -4.84
C ILE A 42 -0.90 -24.28 -3.51
N LEU A 43 -0.11 -24.48 -2.45
CA LEU A 43 -0.63 -24.57 -1.09
C LEU A 43 -0.75 -23.16 -0.52
N ILE A 44 -1.97 -22.76 -0.16
CA ILE A 44 -2.28 -21.44 0.40
C ILE A 44 -2.88 -21.58 1.80
N SER A 45 -2.66 -20.56 2.64
CA SER A 45 -3.14 -20.54 4.01
C SER A 45 -3.66 -19.15 4.40
N SER A 46 -4.84 -19.12 4.99
CA SER A 46 -5.26 -18.05 5.88
C SER A 46 -5.06 -18.56 7.31
N GLY A 47 -4.88 -17.68 8.30
CA GLY A 47 -4.64 -18.12 9.70
C GLY A 47 -5.70 -19.06 10.31
N ALA A 48 -6.81 -19.31 9.61
CA ALA A 48 -7.87 -20.24 9.98
C ALA A 48 -8.04 -21.45 9.03
N SER A 49 -7.51 -21.42 7.80
CA SER A 49 -7.77 -22.45 6.77
C SER A 49 -6.59 -22.63 5.82
N GLU A 50 -6.35 -23.86 5.37
CA GLU A 50 -5.37 -24.19 4.32
C GLU A 50 -6.08 -24.85 3.14
N ALA A 51 -5.62 -24.59 1.91
CA ALA A 51 -6.17 -25.17 0.69
C ALA A 51 -5.08 -25.37 -0.38
N GLU A 52 -5.23 -26.43 -1.17
CA GLU A 52 -4.47 -26.63 -2.41
C GLU A 52 -5.32 -26.12 -3.58
N VAL A 53 -4.78 -25.19 -4.35
CA VAL A 53 -5.52 -24.50 -5.43
C VAL A 53 -4.68 -24.40 -6.69
N PHE A 54 -5.33 -24.24 -7.84
CA PHE A 54 -4.61 -23.99 -9.09
C PHE A 54 -4.11 -22.55 -9.18
N ALA A 55 -2.92 -22.35 -9.76
CA ALA A 55 -2.37 -21.02 -10.00
C ALA A 55 -3.31 -20.11 -10.81
N SER A 56 -4.14 -20.69 -11.69
CA SER A 56 -5.16 -19.99 -12.47
C SER A 56 -6.33 -19.43 -11.65
N GLU A 57 -6.59 -19.94 -10.45
CA GLU A 57 -7.60 -19.42 -9.52
C GLU A 57 -7.07 -18.26 -8.68
N LEU A 58 -5.75 -18.07 -8.70
CA LEU A 58 -5.08 -17.05 -7.93
C LEU A 58 -5.00 -15.76 -8.72
N SER A 59 -5.03 -14.66 -7.99
CA SER A 59 -4.76 -13.34 -8.51
C SER A 59 -3.77 -12.66 -7.57
N PRO A 60 -2.97 -11.70 -8.08
CA PRO A 60 -2.26 -10.79 -7.19
C PRO A 60 -3.27 -10.21 -6.18
N ILE A 61 -2.86 -9.98 -4.94
CA ILE A 61 -3.66 -9.10 -4.07
C ILE A 61 -3.92 -7.83 -4.89
N PRO A 62 -5.17 -7.34 -4.95
CA PRO A 62 -5.45 -6.05 -5.54
C PRO A 62 -4.48 -5.08 -4.88
N THR A 63 -3.47 -4.63 -5.63
CA THR A 63 -2.62 -3.55 -5.15
C THR A 63 -3.61 -2.46 -4.78
N PRO A 64 -3.57 -1.91 -3.54
CA PRO A 64 -4.47 -0.84 -3.17
C PRO A 64 -4.40 0.16 -4.31
N ARG A 65 -5.55 0.42 -4.95
CA ARG A 65 -5.63 1.34 -6.09
C ARG A 65 -4.74 2.53 -5.76
N SER A 66 -3.78 2.82 -6.61
CA SER A 66 -3.00 4.03 -6.42
C SER A 66 -3.91 5.21 -6.71
N TYR A 67 -3.89 6.19 -5.82
CA TYR A 67 -4.63 7.44 -5.92
C TYR A 67 -3.71 8.60 -6.34
N LYS A 68 -2.51 8.30 -6.84
CA LYS A 68 -1.54 9.31 -7.29
C LYS A 68 -2.07 10.19 -8.42
N GLU A 69 -2.84 9.63 -9.36
CA GLU A 69 -3.38 10.42 -10.47
C GLU A 69 -4.44 11.40 -9.98
N GLU A 70 -5.33 10.94 -9.11
CA GLU A 70 -6.35 11.75 -8.45
C GLU A 70 -5.70 12.81 -7.57
N PHE A 71 -4.69 12.43 -6.79
CA PHE A 71 -3.90 13.36 -5.99
C PHE A 71 -3.24 14.42 -6.86
N ARG A 72 -2.65 14.07 -8.01
CA ARG A 72 -2.03 15.06 -8.93
C ARG A 72 -3.03 16.07 -9.46
N LYS A 73 -4.22 15.62 -9.87
CA LYS A 73 -5.30 16.52 -10.33
C LYS A 73 -5.76 17.44 -9.20
N TRP A 74 -6.06 16.86 -8.05
CA TRP A 74 -6.48 17.60 -6.86
C TRP A 74 -5.42 18.60 -6.39
N ARG A 75 -4.13 18.19 -6.37
CA ARG A 75 -3.01 19.04 -5.99
C ARG A 75 -2.89 20.24 -6.93
N ALA A 76 -3.00 20.04 -8.24
CA ALA A 76 -2.93 21.12 -9.21
C ALA A 76 -4.05 22.16 -9.02
N GLU A 77 -5.28 21.72 -8.69
CA GLU A 77 -6.37 22.63 -8.34
C GLU A 77 -6.06 23.44 -7.08
N ARG A 78 -5.54 22.79 -6.03
CA ARG A 78 -5.20 23.46 -4.77
C ARG A 78 -4.01 24.42 -4.92
N GLU A 79 -3.02 24.07 -5.74
CA GLU A 79 -1.90 24.96 -6.10
C GLU A 79 -2.41 26.20 -6.85
N ALA A 80 -3.38 26.06 -7.75
CA ALA A 80 -4.02 27.19 -8.43
C ALA A 80 -4.83 28.09 -7.47
N GLU A 81 -5.32 27.54 -6.36
CA GLU A 81 -5.96 28.28 -5.26
C GLU A 81 -4.96 28.88 -4.26
N GLY A 82 -3.64 28.70 -4.48
CA GLY A 82 -2.57 29.27 -3.65
C GLY A 82 -2.07 28.36 -2.53
N MET A 83 -2.43 27.07 -2.52
CA MET A 83 -1.87 26.10 -1.57
C MET A 83 -0.45 25.71 -1.95
N GLU A 84 0.47 25.76 -0.99
CA GLU A 84 1.86 25.35 -1.17
C GLU A 84 2.08 23.89 -0.72
N PHE A 85 2.83 23.14 -1.52
CA PHE A 85 3.25 21.76 -1.20
C PHE A 85 4.78 21.63 -1.20
N PHE A 86 5.28 20.77 -0.33
CA PHE A 86 6.71 20.58 -0.06
C PHE A 86 7.11 19.11 -0.21
N ASN A 87 8.43 18.84 -0.28
CA ASN A 87 8.96 17.51 -0.54
C ASN A 87 9.51 16.81 0.70
N ARG A 88 9.77 17.55 1.79
CA ARG A 88 10.24 17.03 3.07
C ARG A 88 9.44 17.59 4.23
N LEU A 89 9.34 16.81 5.30
CA LEU A 89 8.66 17.25 6.52
C LEU A 89 9.37 18.43 7.21
N SER A 90 10.71 18.43 7.16
CA SER A 90 11.53 19.49 7.75
C SER A 90 11.33 20.87 7.08
N GLU A 91 10.75 20.92 5.88
CA GLU A 91 10.42 22.18 5.20
C GLU A 91 9.16 22.86 5.77
N VAL A 92 8.31 22.10 6.47
CA VAL A 92 7.00 22.58 6.95
C VAL A 92 6.89 22.66 8.47
N MET A 93 7.79 22.00 9.20
CA MET A 93 7.87 22.07 10.65
C MET A 93 9.25 21.68 11.19
N GLU A 94 9.56 22.14 12.40
CA GLU A 94 10.71 21.66 13.17
C GLU A 94 10.44 20.23 13.65
N THR A 95 11.32 19.29 13.29
CA THR A 95 11.17 17.88 13.62
C THR A 95 12.49 17.13 13.45
N ASP A 96 12.67 16.06 14.21
CA ASP A 96 13.75 15.08 14.01
C ASP A 96 13.33 13.94 13.06
N ILE A 97 12.06 13.91 12.63
CA ILE A 97 11.55 12.87 11.75
C ILE A 97 11.95 13.19 10.30
N ASP A 98 12.88 12.40 9.75
CA ASP A 98 13.25 12.49 8.34
C ASP A 98 12.20 11.77 7.48
N LEU A 99 11.16 12.48 7.03
CA LEU A 99 10.23 12.00 5.99
C LEU A 99 10.40 12.82 4.71
N ALA A 100 10.40 12.13 3.58
CA ALA A 100 10.44 12.73 2.25
C ALA A 100 9.41 12.10 1.29
N VAL A 101 9.05 12.83 0.25
CA VAL A 101 8.23 12.31 -0.86
C VAL A 101 8.91 11.09 -1.49
N GLY A 102 8.13 10.05 -1.73
CA GLY A 102 8.60 8.76 -2.22
C GLY A 102 8.99 7.76 -1.13
N ASP A 103 9.09 8.17 0.13
CA ASP A 103 9.26 7.22 1.24
C ASP A 103 8.03 6.30 1.32
N MET A 104 8.26 5.01 1.55
CA MET A 104 7.21 4.04 1.80
C MET A 104 6.99 3.93 3.31
N VAL A 105 5.75 4.13 3.75
CA VAL A 105 5.36 4.15 5.16
C VAL A 105 4.22 3.19 5.46
N ALA A 106 4.16 2.73 6.71
CA ALA A 106 2.95 2.17 7.30
C ALA A 106 2.21 3.29 8.03
N PHE A 107 0.90 3.41 7.79
CA PHE A 107 0.02 4.33 8.49
C PHE A 107 -0.68 3.59 9.65
N THR A 108 -0.62 4.14 10.85
CA THR A 108 -1.32 3.63 12.03
C THR A 108 -2.44 4.61 12.40
N ASN A 109 -3.68 4.14 12.34
CA ASN A 109 -4.83 4.97 12.73
C ASN A 109 -4.91 5.16 14.26
N ASP A 110 -5.82 6.00 14.72
CA ASP A 110 -5.98 6.31 16.15
C ASP A 110 -6.44 5.12 17.01
N TYR A 111 -6.88 4.02 16.38
CA TYR A 111 -7.25 2.75 17.03
C TYR A 111 -6.09 1.73 17.07
N GLY A 112 -4.91 2.08 16.54
CA GLY A 112 -3.74 1.20 16.47
C GLY A 112 -3.75 0.22 15.30
N VAL A 113 -4.68 0.34 14.35
CA VAL A 113 -4.72 -0.51 13.15
C VAL A 113 -3.73 0.02 12.13
N VAL A 114 -2.90 -0.87 11.60
CA VAL A 114 -1.81 -0.56 10.66
C VAL A 114 -2.24 -0.85 9.23
N PHE A 115 -2.03 0.10 8.33
CA PHE A 115 -2.28 0.01 6.89
C PHE A 115 -1.01 0.30 6.11
N GLY A 116 -0.83 -0.33 4.96
CA GLY A 116 0.25 -0.02 4.04
C GLY A 116 0.83 -1.24 3.33
N PRO A 117 1.93 -1.07 2.59
CA PRO A 117 2.73 0.16 2.48
C PRO A 117 2.01 1.27 1.69
N LYS A 118 2.29 2.54 2.04
CA LYS A 118 1.78 3.75 1.39
C LYS A 118 2.94 4.66 1.01
N GLU A 119 2.91 5.25 -0.17
CA GLU A 119 3.94 6.20 -0.59
C GLU A 119 3.59 7.61 -0.13
N ILE A 120 4.57 8.35 0.38
CA ILE A 120 4.40 9.78 0.66
C ILE A 120 4.38 10.57 -0.66
N LEU A 121 3.33 11.37 -0.86
CA LEU A 121 3.09 12.12 -2.10
C LEU A 121 3.43 13.61 -2.00
N ALA A 122 3.24 14.23 -0.82
CA ALA A 122 3.60 15.63 -0.56
C ALA A 122 3.52 15.96 0.93
N PHE A 123 4.03 17.15 1.26
CA PHE A 123 3.80 17.80 2.55
C PHE A 123 3.12 19.16 2.37
N ARG A 124 2.51 19.68 3.43
CA ARG A 124 2.01 21.07 3.52
C ARG A 124 2.29 21.65 4.90
N LYS A 125 2.15 22.98 5.03
CA LYS A 125 2.14 23.62 6.36
C LYS A 125 1.09 22.95 7.26
N PRO A 126 1.43 22.60 8.52
CA PRO A 126 0.53 21.87 9.41
C PRO A 126 -0.84 22.52 9.57
N TRP A 127 -1.88 21.69 9.55
CA TRP A 127 -3.26 22.12 9.67
C TRP A 127 -4.07 21.12 10.51
N ASN A 128 -5.14 21.60 11.15
CA ASN A 128 -6.09 20.78 11.91
C ASN A 128 -5.44 19.73 12.83
N GLY A 129 -4.69 20.20 13.83
CA GLY A 129 -4.02 19.32 14.80
C GLY A 129 -2.80 18.60 14.25
N GLY A 130 -1.96 19.31 13.49
CA GLY A 130 -0.64 18.82 13.06
C GLY A 130 -0.65 17.93 11.81
N ARG A 131 -1.75 17.86 11.08
CA ARG A 131 -1.84 17.09 9.84
C ARG A 131 -1.11 17.81 8.71
N CYS A 132 -0.15 17.14 8.09
CA CYS A 132 0.74 17.75 7.10
C CYS A 132 1.30 16.78 6.05
N VAL A 133 1.04 15.47 6.15
CA VAL A 133 1.63 14.46 5.26
C VAL A 133 0.56 13.86 4.35
N TYR A 134 0.75 13.91 3.05
CA TYR A 134 -0.14 13.25 2.08
C TYR A 134 0.45 11.90 1.69
N ILE A 135 -0.35 10.84 1.77
CA ILE A 135 0.04 9.47 1.41
C ILE A 135 -0.86 8.93 0.29
N ASP A 136 -0.38 7.89 -0.41
CA ASP A 136 -1.11 7.22 -1.49
C ASP A 136 -2.28 6.37 -0.97
N SER A 137 -3.37 7.04 -0.58
CA SER A 137 -4.57 6.44 -0.01
C SER A 137 -5.85 6.97 -0.67
N ASP A 138 -6.95 6.27 -0.43
CA ASP A 138 -8.30 6.66 -0.86
C ASP A 138 -8.72 8.03 -0.28
N ALA A 139 -8.17 8.41 0.87
CA ALA A 139 -8.31 9.75 1.47
C ALA A 139 -7.20 10.74 1.06
N TYR A 140 -6.72 10.70 -0.20
CA TYR A 140 -5.58 11.51 -0.69
C TYR A 140 -5.71 13.03 -0.48
N TRP A 141 -6.93 13.55 -0.27
CA TRP A 141 -7.18 14.98 -0.01
C TRP A 141 -7.03 15.36 1.46
N PHE A 142 -6.92 14.37 2.36
CA PHE A 142 -6.89 14.58 3.81
C PHE A 142 -5.54 14.15 4.37
N PRO A 143 -4.67 15.11 4.77
CA PRO A 143 -3.33 14.78 5.24
C PRO A 143 -3.35 14.10 6.60
N ASP A 144 -2.34 13.29 6.86
CA ASP A 144 -2.09 12.61 8.12
C ASP A 144 -1.03 13.32 8.98
N ARG A 145 -0.93 12.88 10.24
CA ARG A 145 0.08 13.38 11.17
C ARG A 145 1.38 12.59 11.01
N PRO A 146 2.55 13.24 11.14
CA PRO A 146 3.83 12.55 11.07
C PRO A 146 3.97 11.38 12.05
N ASN A 147 3.42 11.50 13.26
CA ASN A 147 3.50 10.48 14.29
C ASN A 147 2.63 9.24 14.03
N GLN A 148 1.75 9.27 13.02
CA GLN A 148 0.97 8.11 12.57
C GLN A 148 1.73 7.28 11.53
N LEU A 149 2.90 7.74 11.08
CA LEU A 149 3.64 7.13 9.99
C LEU A 149 4.93 6.47 10.49
N THR A 150 5.12 5.22 10.11
CA THR A 150 6.35 4.46 10.35
C THR A 150 7.04 4.19 9.02
N ILE A 151 8.30 4.61 8.88
CA ILE A 151 9.09 4.40 7.65
C ILE A 151 9.37 2.90 7.47
N LEU A 152 9.04 2.38 6.30
CA LEU A 152 9.35 1.01 5.87
C LEU A 152 10.56 1.00 4.92
N SER A 153 10.63 1.94 3.99
CA SER A 153 11.79 2.15 3.12
C SER A 153 11.89 3.59 2.63
N LYS A 154 13.10 4.01 2.27
CA LYS A 154 13.37 5.36 1.74
C LYS A 154 13.11 5.45 0.24
N GLY A 155 12.52 6.56 -0.19
CA GLY A 155 12.32 6.88 -1.59
C GLY A 155 13.65 7.05 -2.33
N GLY A 156 13.77 6.44 -3.52
CA GLY A 156 14.95 6.58 -4.37
C GLY A 156 16.07 5.56 -4.16
N VAL A 157 15.89 4.56 -3.29
CA VAL A 157 16.79 3.39 -3.23
C VAL A 157 16.33 2.37 -4.27
N LYS A 158 16.96 2.39 -5.45
CA LYS A 158 16.96 1.27 -6.40
C LYS A 158 18.17 0.39 -6.14
#